data_AF-A0A1L8CUH4-F1
#
_entry.id   AF-A0A1L8CUH4-F1
#
_cell.length_a   1.000
_cell.length_b   1.000
_cell.length_c   1.000
_cell.angle_alpha   90.00
_cell.angle_beta   90.00
_cell.angle_gamma   90.00
#
_symmetry.space_group_name_H-M   'P 1'
#
loop_
_entity.id
_entity.type
_entity.pdbx_description
1 polymer ?
#
loop_
_entity_poly.entity_id
_entity_poly.type
_entity_poly.pdbx_seq_one_letter_code
_entity_poly.pdbx_strand_id
1 'polypeptide(L)'
;MPILQIGGLASGLDTKNIVSQLMQVESKPLENLQKKKADLEAVRTAWGEIKTKLSSLYNTINSLMSSSLYTNLTATSSDATVLTAQAQSTAVKGSYNIQVQTLAQSYIIASNQQTSVTTPLNLNPTTFKIAIGGVVQKDSLGNDITISLDATDTLVSIRDKINNAKAGVTASIVDNKLLLTANTTGAANSISFTAITGDALQALGLADTNGNPITTVQVGTDAQVVINGLTLTRSSNDISDAIYGVNLTLKKTGTVTLTVDNDTATIIDKVKTFVSQYNDLMNDLATKTAYDATTKTKGVLFGDSTARQVMAELREIVGSTVAGLTTQATYGNNTYTLNNLMAVGISTSGKEATLTLDENKLTAMIKQNPAAVARIFTDDTTTNENEKKGIIDKLAVYVRNLAVYIVSSDGTTHYDAILTSKDKSLADQIKLAQENIDKFNDYLARKEEELWAKFTQLESVMSQLQSQSNWLAAQLSGLSGANKK
;
A
#
# COMPACT_ATOMS: atom_id res chain seq x y z
N MET A 1 -47.97 24.19 17.90
CA MET A 1 -49.11 24.57 17.02
C MET A 1 -48.85 25.99 16.53
N PRO A 2 -48.94 26.29 15.22
CA PRO A 2 -48.76 27.67 14.77
C PRO A 2 -50.02 28.46 15.16
N ILE A 3 -49.87 29.38 16.10
CA ILE A 3 -50.90 30.38 16.41
C ILE A 3 -50.96 31.30 15.18
N LEU A 4 -52.15 31.48 14.61
CA LEU A 4 -52.38 32.38 13.48
C LEU A 4 -52.14 33.82 13.96
N GLN A 5 -50.91 34.33 13.77
CA GLN A 5 -50.49 35.67 14.18
C GLN A 5 -50.92 36.71 13.13
N ILE A 6 -52.07 37.34 13.35
CA ILE A 6 -52.58 38.43 12.52
C ILE A 6 -52.03 39.74 13.10
N GLY A 7 -50.96 40.28 12.51
CA GLY A 7 -50.34 41.55 12.90
C GLY A 7 -50.97 42.75 12.21
N GLY A 8 -50.95 43.92 12.87
CA GLY A 8 -51.26 45.21 12.23
C GLY A 8 -52.74 45.60 12.14
N LEU A 9 -53.65 44.93 12.85
CA LEU A 9 -55.08 45.21 12.78
C LEU A 9 -55.48 46.59 13.34
N ALA A 10 -54.78 47.10 14.36
CA ALA A 10 -55.07 48.40 14.96
C ALA A 10 -54.07 49.48 14.55
N SER A 11 -52.80 49.13 14.33
CA SER A 11 -51.74 50.10 13.98
C SER A 11 -51.50 50.30 12.48
N GLY A 12 -51.87 49.34 11.63
CA GLY A 12 -51.49 49.31 10.21
C GLY A 12 -50.03 48.93 9.94
N LEU A 13 -49.26 48.51 10.96
CA LEU A 13 -47.87 48.09 10.81
C LEU A 13 -47.75 46.63 10.36
N ASP A 14 -46.85 46.36 9.41
CA ASP A 14 -46.43 45.00 9.05
C ASP A 14 -45.45 44.45 10.10
N THR A 15 -45.98 44.12 11.27
CA THR A 15 -45.21 43.64 12.42
C THR A 15 -44.43 42.37 12.10
N LYS A 16 -44.96 41.49 11.25
CA LYS A 16 -44.25 40.29 10.80
C LYS A 16 -42.96 40.65 10.05
N ASN A 17 -43.02 41.59 9.12
CA ASN A 17 -41.87 42.04 8.36
C ASN A 17 -40.85 42.77 9.24
N ILE A 18 -41.31 43.64 10.14
CA ILE A 18 -40.44 44.36 11.08
C ILE A 18 -39.70 43.38 12.01
N VAL A 19 -40.41 42.41 12.61
CA VAL A 19 -39.78 41.38 13.45
C VAL A 19 -38.78 40.56 12.64
N SER A 20 -39.13 40.15 11.42
CA SER A 20 -38.22 39.40 10.55
C SER A 20 -36.96 40.19 10.20
N GLN A 21 -37.06 41.49 9.88
CA GLN A 21 -35.91 42.34 9.59
C GLN A 21 -35.02 42.55 10.82
N LEU A 22 -35.62 42.74 12.00
CA LEU A 22 -34.87 42.83 13.26
C LEU A 22 -34.13 41.53 13.55
N MET A 23 -34.80 40.39 13.41
CA MET A 23 -34.19 39.07 13.59
C MET A 23 -33.04 38.81 12.59
N GLN A 24 -33.15 39.29 11.35
CA GLN A 24 -32.06 39.18 10.36
C GLN A 24 -30.81 39.97 10.75
N VAL A 25 -30.97 41.13 11.40
CA VAL A 25 -29.83 41.89 11.91
C VAL A 25 -29.22 41.19 13.13
N GLU A 26 -30.08 40.73 14.04
CA GLU A 26 -29.69 40.01 15.25
C GLU A 26 -29.03 38.67 14.95
N SER A 27 -29.29 38.04 13.79
CA SER A 27 -28.68 36.76 13.39
C SER A 27 -27.27 36.90 12.80
N LYS A 28 -26.76 38.10 12.48
CA LYS A 28 -25.41 38.27 11.90
C LYS A 28 -24.27 37.65 12.74
N PRO A 29 -24.26 37.76 14.08
CA PRO A 29 -23.24 37.09 14.89
C PRO A 29 -23.30 35.55 14.79
N LEU A 30 -24.50 34.99 14.60
CA LEU A 30 -24.67 33.55 14.35
C LEU A 30 -23.98 33.14 13.05
N GLU A 31 -24.21 33.88 11.96
CA GLU A 31 -23.58 33.62 10.66
C GLU A 31 -22.05 33.67 10.76
N ASN A 32 -21.52 34.63 11.53
CA ASN A 32 -20.08 34.72 11.79
C ASN A 32 -19.54 33.50 12.57
N LEU A 33 -20.27 33.02 13.59
CA LEU A 33 -19.90 31.82 14.35
C LEU A 33 -19.96 30.56 13.47
N GLN A 34 -21.01 30.41 12.66
CA GLN A 34 -21.15 29.31 11.70
C GLN A 34 -20.00 29.30 10.69
N LYS A 35 -19.67 30.48 10.13
CA LYS A 35 -18.51 30.63 9.24
C LYS A 35 -17.21 30.28 9.93
N LYS A 36 -17.01 30.74 11.17
CA LYS A 36 -15.80 30.42 11.95
C LYS A 36 -15.68 28.92 12.20
N LYS A 37 -16.79 28.23 12.50
CA LYS A 37 -16.83 26.78 12.66
C LYS A 37 -16.45 26.07 11.36
N ALA A 38 -17.05 26.47 10.24
CA ALA A 38 -16.74 25.91 8.92
C ALA A 38 -15.25 26.11 8.53
N ASP A 39 -14.70 27.29 8.80
CA ASP A 39 -13.27 27.56 8.56
C ASP A 39 -12.37 26.63 9.40
N LEU A 40 -12.72 26.39 10.68
CA LEU A 40 -11.98 25.46 11.54
C LEU A 40 -12.08 24.01 11.07
N GLU A 41 -13.26 23.57 10.63
CA GLU A 41 -13.48 22.23 10.05
C GLU A 41 -12.66 22.03 8.77
N ALA A 42 -12.60 23.05 7.91
CA ALA A 42 -11.77 23.02 6.70
C ALA A 42 -10.27 22.95 7.04
N VAL A 43 -9.79 23.74 8.02
CA VAL A 43 -8.40 23.67 8.51
C VAL A 43 -8.07 22.31 9.09
N ARG A 44 -8.98 21.73 9.89
CA ARG A 44 -8.80 20.39 10.47
C ARG A 44 -8.70 19.31 9.39
N THR A 45 -9.58 19.37 8.39
CA THR A 45 -9.56 18.46 7.24
C THR A 45 -8.24 18.56 6.48
N ALA A 46 -7.78 19.79 6.18
CA ALA A 46 -6.51 20.04 5.52
C ALA A 46 -5.31 19.45 6.27
N TRP A 47 -5.27 19.59 7.60
CA TRP A 47 -4.23 18.99 8.43
C TRP A 47 -4.31 17.46 8.49
N GLY A 48 -5.51 16.88 8.42
CA GLY A 48 -5.71 15.43 8.28
C GLY A 48 -5.15 14.87 6.97
N GLU A 49 -5.35 15.57 5.86
CA GLU A 49 -4.76 15.23 4.55
C GLU A 49 -3.23 15.28 4.59
N ILE A 50 -2.67 16.37 5.14
CA ILE A 50 -1.22 16.53 5.30
C ILE A 50 -0.63 15.44 6.20
N LYS A 51 -1.28 15.12 7.33
CA LYS A 51 -0.87 14.03 8.23
C LYS A 51 -0.84 12.69 7.49
N THR A 52 -1.82 12.42 6.63
CA THR A 52 -1.87 11.20 5.83
C THR A 52 -0.70 11.14 4.82
N LYS A 53 -0.42 12.24 4.12
CA LYS A 53 0.73 12.35 3.21
C LYS A 53 2.07 12.17 3.94
N LEU A 54 2.23 12.78 5.11
CA LEU A 54 3.41 12.64 5.96
C LEU A 54 3.60 11.18 6.43
N SER A 55 2.54 10.50 6.86
CA SER A 55 2.61 9.08 7.23
C SER A 55 2.98 8.18 6.06
N SER A 56 2.45 8.46 4.86
CA SER A 56 2.83 7.73 3.64
C SER A 56 4.30 7.95 3.27
N LEU A 57 4.76 9.21 3.34
CA LEU A 57 6.16 9.58 3.12
C LEU A 57 7.08 8.89 4.13
N TYR A 58 6.68 8.84 5.41
CA TYR A 58 7.43 8.15 6.48
C TYR A 58 7.66 6.68 6.18
N ASN A 59 6.65 5.96 5.66
CA ASN A 59 6.81 4.56 5.30
C ASN A 59 7.82 4.35 4.16
N THR A 60 7.80 5.23 3.16
CA THR A 60 8.78 5.20 2.06
C THR A 60 10.19 5.54 2.56
N ILE A 61 10.30 6.56 3.43
CA ILE A 61 11.54 6.92 4.14
C ILE A 61 12.10 5.71 4.90
N ASN A 62 11.28 4.99 5.68
CA ASN A 62 11.71 3.79 6.40
C ASN A 62 12.25 2.70 5.47
N SER A 63 11.64 2.53 4.29
CA SER A 63 12.14 1.56 3.32
C SER A 63 13.51 1.94 2.75
N LEU A 64 13.78 3.24 2.59
CA LEU A 64 15.09 3.78 2.18
C LEU A 64 16.13 3.73 3.31
N MET A 65 15.70 3.53 4.56
CA MET A 65 16.59 3.42 5.71
C MET A 65 17.24 2.04 5.87
N SER A 66 16.75 1.02 5.17
CA SER A 66 17.23 -0.35 5.33
C SER A 66 18.64 -0.50 4.76
N SER A 67 19.62 -0.88 5.59
CA SER A 67 21.01 -1.09 5.15
C SER A 67 21.13 -2.19 4.10
N SER A 68 20.27 -3.22 4.18
CA SER A 68 20.23 -4.31 3.19
C SER A 68 19.85 -3.83 1.79
N LEU A 69 19.07 -2.75 1.67
CA LEU A 69 18.70 -2.16 0.37
C LEU A 69 19.93 -1.82 -0.48
N TYR A 70 20.99 -1.32 0.15
CA TYR A 70 22.21 -0.86 -0.53
C TYR A 70 23.26 -1.95 -0.69
N THR A 71 23.07 -3.11 -0.06
CA THR A 71 23.96 -4.28 -0.18
C THR A 71 23.33 -5.43 -0.97
N ASN A 72 22.03 -5.35 -1.29
CA ASN A 72 21.34 -6.37 -2.07
C ASN A 72 21.95 -6.49 -3.47
N LEU A 73 22.04 -7.74 -3.92
CA LEU A 73 22.56 -8.11 -5.24
C LEU A 73 21.42 -8.61 -6.11
N THR A 74 21.57 -8.42 -7.41
CA THR A 74 20.71 -9.00 -8.45
C THR A 74 21.55 -9.90 -9.34
N ALA A 75 20.93 -10.92 -9.91
CA ALA A 75 21.53 -11.75 -10.95
C ALA A 75 20.70 -11.60 -12.23
N THR A 76 21.23 -10.84 -13.20
CA THR A 76 20.54 -10.54 -14.46
C THR A 76 21.08 -11.40 -15.58
N SER A 77 20.22 -12.20 -16.21
CA SER A 77 20.54 -12.95 -17.42
C SER A 77 20.43 -12.04 -18.65
N SER A 78 21.34 -12.21 -19.61
CA SER A 78 21.23 -11.58 -20.93
C SER A 78 20.00 -12.08 -21.72
N ASP A 79 19.47 -13.25 -21.38
CA ASP A 79 18.22 -13.79 -21.94
C ASP A 79 17.42 -14.54 -20.86
N ALA A 80 16.36 -13.89 -20.36
CA ALA A 80 15.46 -14.44 -19.34
C ALA A 80 14.57 -15.60 -19.84
N THR A 81 14.51 -15.83 -21.16
CA THR A 81 13.78 -16.95 -21.77
C THR A 81 14.55 -18.26 -21.74
N VAL A 82 15.88 -18.18 -21.63
CA VAL A 82 16.79 -19.33 -21.46
C VAL A 82 16.97 -19.64 -19.98
N LEU A 83 17.22 -18.61 -19.16
CA LEU A 83 17.57 -18.74 -17.76
C LEU A 83 17.13 -17.51 -16.97
N THR A 84 16.56 -17.72 -15.78
CA THR A 84 16.46 -16.67 -14.75
C THR A 84 17.33 -17.01 -13.55
N ALA A 85 17.72 -15.99 -12.79
CA ALA A 85 18.52 -16.19 -11.59
C ALA A 85 18.12 -15.23 -10.47
N GLN A 86 18.42 -15.61 -9.24
CA GLN A 86 18.27 -14.78 -8.05
C GLN A 86 19.58 -14.81 -7.28
N ALA A 87 20.12 -13.64 -6.95
CA ALA A 87 21.31 -13.51 -6.11
C ALA A 87 20.91 -13.36 -4.64
N GLN A 88 21.67 -14.00 -3.76
CA GLN A 88 21.64 -13.80 -2.32
C GLN A 88 22.70 -12.76 -1.93
N SER A 89 22.65 -12.27 -0.70
CA SER A 89 23.63 -11.30 -0.16
C SER A 89 25.06 -11.86 -0.09
N THR A 90 25.22 -13.18 -0.13
CA THR A 90 26.51 -13.89 -0.15
C THR A 90 27.08 -14.08 -1.56
N ALA A 91 26.33 -13.73 -2.60
CA ALA A 91 26.81 -13.84 -3.97
C ALA A 91 27.99 -12.90 -4.21
N VAL A 92 28.90 -13.31 -5.08
CA VAL A 92 30.03 -12.47 -5.50
C VAL A 92 29.66 -11.74 -6.79
N LYS A 93 29.92 -10.43 -6.83
CA LYS A 93 29.71 -9.62 -8.04
C LYS A 93 30.61 -10.12 -9.16
N GLY A 94 30.06 -10.23 -10.36
CA GLY A 94 30.81 -10.75 -11.50
C GLY A 94 29.93 -11.11 -12.68
N SER A 95 30.57 -11.59 -13.73
CA SER A 95 29.91 -12.08 -14.93
C SER A 95 30.23 -13.56 -15.12
N TYR A 96 29.19 -14.34 -15.39
CA TYR A 96 29.29 -15.78 -15.59
C TYR A 96 28.74 -16.11 -16.98
N ASN A 97 29.56 -16.75 -17.82
CA ASN A 97 29.08 -17.33 -19.07
C ASN A 97 28.44 -18.68 -18.76
N ILE A 98 27.15 -18.80 -19.07
CA ILE A 98 26.35 -19.99 -18.77
C ILE A 98 25.79 -20.55 -20.06
N GLN A 99 26.12 -21.80 -20.38
CA GLN A 99 25.53 -22.55 -21.48
C GLN A 99 24.64 -23.66 -20.93
N VAL A 100 23.34 -23.56 -21.16
CA VAL A 100 22.38 -24.62 -20.87
C VAL A 100 22.35 -25.57 -22.05
N GLN A 101 22.87 -26.78 -21.88
CA GLN A 101 22.97 -27.79 -22.95
C GLN A 101 21.74 -28.69 -23.00
N THR A 102 21.30 -29.18 -21.84
CA THR A 102 20.08 -29.99 -21.70
C THR A 102 19.30 -29.52 -20.47
N LEU A 103 17.98 -29.70 -20.51
CA LEU A 103 17.10 -29.48 -19.36
C LEU A 103 16.84 -30.81 -18.66
N ALA A 104 16.63 -30.74 -17.35
CA ALA A 104 16.16 -31.88 -16.59
C ALA A 104 14.69 -32.16 -16.96
N GLN A 105 14.37 -33.42 -17.24
CA GLN A 105 13.02 -33.87 -17.57
C GLN A 105 12.59 -35.01 -16.64
N SER A 106 11.28 -35.11 -16.38
CA SER A 106 10.69 -36.16 -15.56
C SER A 106 10.53 -37.45 -16.34
N TYR A 107 10.57 -38.57 -15.62
CA TYR A 107 10.24 -39.89 -16.16
C TYR A 107 8.72 -40.04 -16.33
N ILE A 108 8.26 -40.53 -17.49
CA ILE A 108 6.84 -40.69 -17.81
C ILE A 108 6.58 -42.10 -18.36
N ILE A 109 5.59 -42.78 -17.79
CA ILE A 109 5.12 -44.10 -18.25
C ILE A 109 3.64 -44.05 -18.57
N ALA A 110 3.19 -44.97 -19.41
CA ALA A 110 1.79 -45.08 -19.82
C ALA A 110 1.26 -46.50 -19.68
N SER A 111 -0.02 -46.61 -19.35
CA SER A 111 -0.78 -47.87 -19.47
C SER A 111 -1.15 -48.15 -20.93
N ASN A 112 -1.66 -49.36 -21.16
CA ASN A 112 -2.44 -49.65 -22.37
C ASN A 112 -3.71 -48.79 -22.42
N GLN A 113 -4.21 -48.56 -23.63
CA GLN A 113 -5.46 -47.83 -23.85
C GLN A 113 -6.65 -48.65 -23.35
N GLN A 114 -7.52 -48.03 -22.55
CA GLN A 114 -8.76 -48.63 -22.08
C GLN A 114 -9.94 -48.20 -22.96
N THR A 115 -10.97 -49.02 -23.00
CA THR A 115 -12.19 -48.73 -23.79
C THR A 115 -13.05 -47.64 -23.16
N SER A 116 -12.98 -47.49 -21.83
CA SER A 116 -13.70 -46.50 -21.05
C SER A 116 -12.90 -46.09 -19.82
N VAL A 117 -13.03 -44.83 -19.39
CA VAL A 117 -12.35 -44.31 -18.20
C VAL A 117 -13.22 -44.42 -16.94
N THR A 118 -14.54 -44.61 -17.09
CA THR A 118 -15.53 -44.64 -16.00
C THR A 118 -16.17 -46.01 -15.79
N THR A 119 -15.95 -46.96 -16.70
CA THR A 119 -16.43 -48.33 -16.52
C THR A 119 -15.43 -49.10 -15.65
N PRO A 120 -15.91 -49.91 -14.67
CA PRO A 120 -15.03 -50.76 -13.89
C PRO A 120 -14.16 -51.64 -14.79
N LEU A 121 -12.87 -51.65 -14.51
CA LEU A 121 -11.89 -52.41 -15.28
C LEU A 121 -11.90 -53.90 -14.92
N ASN A 122 -12.60 -54.27 -13.83
CA ASN A 122 -12.72 -55.65 -13.33
C ASN A 122 -11.34 -56.30 -13.08
N LEU A 123 -10.41 -55.51 -12.55
CA LEU A 123 -9.06 -55.95 -12.21
C LEU A 123 -9.09 -56.91 -11.02
N ASN A 124 -8.13 -57.83 -10.95
CA ASN A 124 -7.94 -58.60 -9.72
C ASN A 124 -7.42 -57.66 -8.62
N PRO A 125 -7.99 -57.72 -7.39
CA PRO A 125 -7.53 -56.89 -6.28
C PRO A 125 -6.02 -57.01 -6.09
N THR A 126 -5.32 -55.88 -6.10
CA THR A 126 -3.85 -55.83 -6.09
C THR A 126 -3.39 -54.72 -5.18
N THR A 127 -2.37 -54.98 -4.37
CA THR A 127 -1.61 -53.95 -3.69
C THR A 127 -0.23 -53.83 -4.28
N PHE A 128 0.32 -52.61 -4.31
CA PHE A 128 1.66 -52.34 -4.79
C PHE A 128 2.21 -51.05 -4.17
N LYS A 129 3.52 -50.86 -4.33
CA LYS A 129 4.24 -49.64 -3.95
C LYS A 129 4.90 -49.05 -5.19
N ILE A 130 4.96 -47.72 -5.28
CA ILE A 130 5.70 -47.02 -6.33
C ILE A 130 7.06 -46.60 -5.76
N ALA A 131 8.12 -46.89 -6.50
CA ALA A 131 9.47 -46.44 -6.20
C ALA A 131 9.94 -45.43 -7.27
N ILE A 132 10.59 -44.36 -6.82
CA ILE A 132 11.24 -43.36 -7.67
C ILE A 132 12.74 -43.52 -7.48
N GLY A 133 13.46 -43.83 -8.55
CA GLY A 133 14.90 -44.16 -8.50
C GLY A 133 15.22 -45.32 -7.56
N GLY A 134 14.31 -46.29 -7.45
CA GLY A 134 14.42 -47.44 -6.54
C GLY A 134 14.03 -47.16 -5.09
N VAL A 135 13.60 -45.95 -4.74
CA VAL A 135 13.19 -45.57 -3.39
C VAL A 135 11.67 -45.48 -3.28
N VAL A 136 11.09 -46.28 -2.38
CA VAL A 136 9.67 -46.21 -2.02
C VAL A 136 9.41 -44.97 -1.16
N GLN A 137 8.38 -44.21 -1.53
CA GLN A 137 7.98 -43.00 -0.78
C GLN A 137 7.27 -43.36 0.53
N LYS A 138 7.44 -42.50 1.53
CA LYS A 138 6.89 -42.69 2.88
C LYS A 138 5.76 -41.71 3.18
N ASP A 139 4.80 -42.15 3.98
CA ASP A 139 3.73 -41.31 4.51
C ASP A 139 4.26 -40.36 5.61
N SER A 140 3.39 -39.52 6.16
CA SER A 140 3.74 -38.58 7.24
C SER A 140 4.15 -39.26 8.56
N LEU A 141 3.90 -40.56 8.70
CA LEU A 141 4.25 -41.37 9.86
C LEU A 141 5.54 -42.19 9.61
N GLY A 142 6.13 -42.10 8.41
CA GLY A 142 7.35 -42.81 8.03
C GLY A 142 7.13 -44.24 7.51
N ASN A 143 5.88 -44.65 7.25
CA ASN A 143 5.57 -45.95 6.67
C ASN A 143 5.61 -45.89 5.14
N ASP A 144 5.94 -47.01 4.50
CA ASP A 144 5.88 -47.12 3.04
C ASP A 144 4.46 -46.92 2.52
N ILE A 145 4.31 -46.05 1.52
CA ILE A 145 3.03 -45.79 0.87
C ILE A 145 2.63 -47.01 0.03
N THR A 146 1.49 -47.62 0.37
CA THR A 146 0.90 -48.74 -0.36
C THR A 146 -0.37 -48.29 -1.05
N ILE A 147 -0.52 -48.64 -2.32
CA ILE A 147 -1.69 -48.34 -3.15
C ILE A 147 -2.45 -49.64 -3.38
N SER A 148 -3.78 -49.60 -3.23
CA SER A 148 -4.65 -50.75 -3.44
C SER A 148 -5.63 -50.50 -4.59
N LEU A 149 -5.68 -51.43 -5.54
CA LEU A 149 -6.68 -51.48 -6.60
C LEU A 149 -7.68 -52.60 -6.31
N ASP A 150 -8.95 -52.31 -6.55
CA ASP A 150 -10.09 -53.19 -6.34
C ASP A 150 -10.77 -53.50 -7.68
N ALA A 151 -11.56 -54.57 -7.74
CA ALA A 151 -12.24 -54.97 -8.98
C ALA A 151 -13.21 -53.92 -9.54
N THR A 152 -13.79 -53.11 -8.66
CA THR A 152 -14.71 -52.03 -9.03
C THR A 152 -14.01 -50.75 -9.49
N ASP A 153 -12.68 -50.70 -9.43
CA ASP A 153 -11.94 -49.51 -9.84
C ASP A 153 -12.06 -49.23 -11.34
N THR A 154 -12.19 -47.94 -11.63
CA THR A 154 -12.22 -47.35 -12.97
C THR A 154 -10.88 -46.67 -13.21
N LEU A 155 -10.55 -46.33 -14.46
CA LEU A 155 -9.30 -45.59 -14.73
C LEU A 155 -9.24 -44.27 -13.95
N VAL A 156 -10.38 -43.60 -13.79
CA VAL A 156 -10.54 -42.37 -12.98
C VAL A 156 -10.26 -42.64 -11.50
N SER A 157 -10.82 -43.69 -10.90
CA SER A 157 -10.58 -43.97 -9.48
C SER A 157 -9.13 -44.41 -9.23
N ILE A 158 -8.50 -45.12 -10.18
CA ILE A 158 -7.07 -45.48 -10.10
C ILE A 158 -6.19 -44.22 -10.10
N ARG A 159 -6.44 -43.29 -11.04
CA ARG A 159 -5.76 -41.99 -11.07
C ARG A 159 -5.86 -41.28 -9.72
N ASP A 160 -7.07 -41.20 -9.17
CA ASP A 160 -7.34 -40.49 -7.93
C ASP A 160 -6.67 -41.18 -6.73
N LYS A 161 -6.72 -42.52 -6.66
CA LYS A 161 -6.01 -43.30 -5.64
C LYS A 161 -4.50 -43.04 -5.66
N ILE A 162 -3.87 -43.04 -6.85
CA ILE A 162 -2.43 -42.76 -6.98
C ILE A 162 -2.10 -41.32 -6.55
N ASN A 163 -2.88 -40.33 -7.02
CA ASN A 163 -2.66 -38.92 -6.66
C ASN A 163 -2.86 -38.65 -5.17
N ASN A 164 -3.88 -39.26 -4.56
CA ASN A 164 -4.16 -39.13 -3.14
C ASN A 164 -3.10 -39.82 -2.27
N ALA A 165 -2.50 -40.89 -2.75
CA ALA A 165 -1.43 -41.60 -2.06
C ALA A 165 -0.14 -40.77 -1.95
N LYS A 166 0.07 -39.78 -2.83
CA LYS A 166 1.27 -38.92 -2.87
C LYS A 166 2.58 -39.72 -2.98
N ALA A 167 2.56 -40.82 -3.73
CA ALA A 167 3.68 -41.76 -3.87
C ALA A 167 4.83 -41.27 -4.80
N GLY A 168 5.06 -39.95 -4.90
CA GLY A 168 6.13 -39.37 -5.72
C GLY A 168 5.85 -39.28 -7.23
N VAL A 169 4.64 -39.64 -7.66
CA VAL A 169 4.16 -39.47 -9.03
C VAL A 169 2.88 -38.65 -9.08
N THR A 170 2.59 -38.09 -10.24
CA THR A 170 1.29 -37.54 -10.61
C THR A 170 0.68 -38.43 -11.68
N ALA A 171 -0.52 -38.94 -11.43
CA ALA A 171 -1.31 -39.70 -12.39
C ALA A 171 -2.27 -38.79 -13.18
N SER A 172 -2.36 -39.01 -14.48
CA SER A 172 -3.29 -38.33 -15.39
C SER A 172 -3.87 -39.31 -16.40
N ILE A 173 -4.91 -38.90 -17.13
CA ILE A 173 -5.53 -39.73 -18.17
C ILE A 173 -5.46 -38.97 -19.49
N VAL A 174 -4.85 -39.58 -20.50
CA VAL A 174 -4.74 -39.03 -21.86
C VAL A 174 -5.09 -40.15 -22.83
N ASP A 175 -6.06 -39.91 -23.71
CA ASP A 175 -6.50 -40.90 -24.72
C ASP A 175 -6.87 -42.26 -24.11
N ASN A 176 -7.61 -42.24 -22.99
CA ASN A 176 -7.97 -43.41 -22.18
C ASN A 176 -6.79 -44.26 -21.69
N LYS A 177 -5.59 -43.68 -21.61
CA LYS A 177 -4.41 -44.29 -20.96
C LYS A 177 -4.14 -43.58 -19.66
N LEU A 178 -3.75 -44.34 -18.64
CA LEU A 178 -3.21 -43.79 -17.41
C LEU A 178 -1.74 -43.40 -17.66
N LEU A 179 -1.42 -42.14 -17.44
CA LEU A 179 -0.06 -41.60 -17.51
C LEU A 179 0.45 -41.36 -16.09
N LEU A 180 1.61 -41.88 -15.74
CA LEU A 180 2.29 -41.58 -14.48
C LEU A 180 3.55 -40.78 -14.78
N THR A 181 3.62 -39.58 -14.24
CA THR A 181 4.77 -38.68 -14.34
C THR A 181 5.45 -38.58 -12.99
N ALA A 182 6.77 -38.79 -12.94
CA ALA A 182 7.54 -38.57 -11.72
C ALA A 182 7.50 -37.08 -11.32
N ASN A 183 7.28 -36.80 -10.04
CA ASN A 183 7.21 -35.42 -9.54
C ASN A 183 8.59 -34.74 -9.49
N THR A 184 9.66 -35.53 -9.58
CA THR A 184 11.04 -35.06 -9.70
C THR A 184 11.60 -35.35 -11.08
N THR A 185 12.39 -34.40 -11.59
CA THR A 185 13.14 -34.53 -12.84
C THR A 185 14.47 -35.26 -12.60
N GLY A 186 15.15 -35.69 -13.66
CA GLY A 186 16.48 -36.30 -13.58
C GLY A 186 16.54 -37.76 -14.04
N ALA A 187 17.70 -38.17 -14.52
CA ALA A 187 17.93 -39.49 -15.10
C ALA A 187 17.79 -40.63 -14.08
N ALA A 188 18.14 -40.38 -12.83
CA ALA A 188 18.04 -41.36 -11.75
C ALA A 188 16.60 -41.58 -11.25
N ASN A 189 15.65 -40.69 -11.55
CA ASN A 189 14.29 -40.70 -10.98
C ASN A 189 13.30 -41.53 -11.82
N SER A 190 13.70 -42.75 -12.19
CA SER A 190 12.84 -43.69 -12.91
C SER A 190 11.69 -44.20 -12.05
N ILE A 191 10.53 -44.46 -12.65
CA ILE A 191 9.38 -45.07 -11.97
C ILE A 191 9.53 -46.59 -12.02
N SER A 192 9.38 -47.26 -10.88
CA SER A 192 9.20 -48.71 -10.81
C SER A 192 8.16 -49.09 -9.76
N PHE A 193 7.70 -50.34 -9.81
CA PHE A 193 6.71 -50.89 -8.90
C PHE A 193 7.31 -52.03 -8.09
N THR A 194 6.93 -52.12 -6.81
CA THR A 194 7.42 -53.16 -5.90
C THR A 194 6.30 -53.68 -5.02
N ALA A 195 6.55 -54.80 -4.32
CA ALA A 195 5.58 -55.44 -3.41
C ALA A 195 4.20 -55.68 -4.06
N ILE A 196 4.22 -56.16 -5.31
CA ILE A 196 3.00 -56.39 -6.10
C ILE A 196 2.38 -57.73 -5.68
N THR A 197 1.13 -57.72 -5.22
CA THR A 197 0.44 -58.94 -4.72
C THR A 197 -0.49 -59.61 -5.74
N GLY A 198 -0.62 -59.06 -6.95
CA GLY A 198 -1.55 -59.51 -7.99
C GLY A 198 -1.11 -59.07 -9.39
N ASP A 199 -1.99 -59.18 -10.40
CA ASP A 199 -1.65 -58.96 -11.81
C ASP A 199 -2.24 -57.67 -12.43
N ALA A 200 -2.88 -56.81 -11.63
CA ALA A 200 -3.60 -55.64 -12.13
C ALA A 200 -2.71 -54.65 -12.91
N LEU A 201 -1.44 -54.49 -12.51
CA LEU A 201 -0.50 -53.61 -13.21
C LEU A 201 -0.10 -54.17 -14.57
N GLN A 202 0.01 -55.50 -14.70
CA GLN A 202 0.27 -56.19 -15.96
C GLN A 202 -0.97 -56.12 -16.86
N ALA A 203 -2.17 -56.32 -16.30
CA ALA A 203 -3.43 -56.19 -17.03
C ALA A 203 -3.65 -54.77 -17.58
N LEU A 204 -3.27 -53.74 -16.81
CA LEU A 204 -3.24 -52.35 -17.27
C LEU A 204 -2.13 -52.07 -18.29
N GLY A 205 -1.14 -52.96 -18.44
CA GLY A 205 0.04 -52.73 -19.26
C GLY A 205 0.98 -51.66 -18.71
N LEU A 206 0.92 -51.38 -17.41
CA LEU A 206 1.78 -50.40 -16.75
C LEU A 206 3.14 -50.99 -16.39
N ALA A 207 3.17 -52.22 -15.89
CA ALA A 207 4.39 -52.87 -15.40
C ALA A 207 4.46 -54.35 -15.77
N ASP A 208 5.67 -54.87 -15.98
CA ASP A 208 5.95 -56.29 -16.18
C ASP A 208 5.88 -57.06 -14.84
N THR A 209 6.12 -58.37 -14.86
CA THR A 209 6.10 -59.21 -13.65
C THR A 209 7.21 -58.86 -12.64
N ASN A 210 8.26 -58.16 -13.08
CA ASN A 210 9.35 -57.70 -12.22
C ASN A 210 9.11 -56.29 -11.67
N GLY A 211 7.99 -55.65 -12.03
CA GLY A 211 7.65 -54.29 -11.62
C GLY A 211 8.32 -53.19 -12.44
N ASN A 212 8.92 -53.52 -13.58
CA ASN A 212 9.48 -52.52 -14.50
C ASN A 212 8.39 -51.98 -15.44
N PRO A 213 8.40 -50.70 -15.81
CA PRO A 213 7.43 -50.16 -16.75
C PRO A 213 7.47 -50.85 -18.12
N ILE A 214 6.31 -51.20 -18.66
CA ILE A 214 6.21 -51.79 -20.02
C ILE A 214 6.36 -50.71 -21.08
N THR A 215 5.62 -49.60 -20.95
CA THR A 215 5.67 -48.47 -21.88
C THR A 215 6.26 -47.23 -21.21
N THR A 216 7.47 -46.87 -21.62
CA THR A 216 8.09 -45.59 -21.24
C THR A 216 7.85 -44.57 -22.34
N VAL A 217 7.12 -43.50 -22.01
CA VAL A 217 6.84 -42.38 -22.93
C VAL A 217 8.02 -41.43 -22.99
N GLN A 218 8.66 -41.19 -21.84
CA GLN A 218 9.81 -40.31 -21.72
C GLN A 218 10.71 -40.81 -20.60
N VAL A 219 12.00 -40.94 -20.89
CA VAL A 219 13.01 -41.18 -19.85
C VAL A 219 13.31 -39.86 -19.14
N GLY A 220 13.55 -39.94 -17.83
CA GLY A 220 14.10 -38.82 -17.09
C GLY A 220 15.48 -38.45 -17.63
N THR A 221 15.78 -37.16 -17.68
CA THR A 221 17.10 -36.65 -18.09
C THR A 221 17.57 -35.62 -17.09
N ASP A 222 18.88 -35.51 -16.90
CA ASP A 222 19.48 -34.47 -16.06
C ASP A 222 19.71 -33.18 -16.87
N ALA A 223 19.65 -32.05 -16.19
CA ALA A 223 20.12 -30.78 -16.71
C ALA A 223 21.65 -30.81 -16.81
N GLN A 224 22.17 -30.36 -17.94
CA GLN A 224 23.60 -30.18 -18.16
C GLN A 224 23.86 -28.70 -18.46
N VAL A 225 24.71 -28.09 -17.64
CA VAL A 225 25.03 -26.66 -17.72
C VAL A 225 26.54 -26.49 -17.69
N VAL A 226 27.08 -25.61 -18.54
CA VAL A 226 28.48 -25.22 -18.51
C VAL A 226 28.58 -23.81 -17.98
N ILE A 227 29.31 -23.61 -16.87
CA ILE A 227 29.52 -22.30 -16.25
C ILE A 227 30.99 -21.97 -16.32
N ASN A 228 31.36 -20.91 -17.06
CA ASN A 228 32.75 -20.52 -17.29
C ASN A 228 33.67 -21.69 -17.73
N GLY A 229 33.13 -22.61 -18.53
CA GLY A 229 33.84 -23.81 -19.01
C GLY A 229 33.75 -25.05 -18.12
N LEU A 230 33.14 -24.95 -16.92
CA LEU A 230 32.92 -26.09 -16.03
C LEU A 230 31.56 -26.75 -16.29
N THR A 231 31.58 -28.01 -16.74
CA THR A 231 30.36 -28.80 -16.97
C THR A 231 29.80 -29.34 -15.66
N LEU A 232 28.54 -29.07 -15.41
CA LEU A 232 27.79 -29.49 -14.23
C LEU A 232 26.54 -30.26 -14.67
N THR A 233 26.24 -31.34 -13.95
CA THR A 233 25.02 -32.12 -14.13
C THR A 233 24.16 -32.03 -12.88
N ARG A 234 22.86 -31.77 -13.05
CA ARG A 234 21.89 -31.67 -11.96
C ARG A 234 20.59 -32.33 -12.34
N SER A 235 19.94 -32.96 -11.35
CA SER A 235 18.65 -33.61 -11.57
C SER A 235 17.50 -32.61 -11.71
N SER A 236 17.70 -31.31 -11.47
CA SER A 236 16.66 -30.27 -11.48
C SER A 236 17.03 -29.10 -12.39
N ASN A 237 16.01 -28.40 -12.89
CA ASN A 237 16.17 -27.12 -13.59
C ASN A 237 16.26 -25.93 -12.61
N ASP A 238 15.94 -26.14 -11.33
CA ASP A 238 16.21 -25.19 -10.26
C ASP A 238 17.50 -25.62 -9.54
N ILE A 239 18.56 -24.85 -9.75
CA ILE A 239 19.93 -25.17 -9.33
C ILE A 239 20.42 -24.08 -8.37
N SER A 240 20.62 -24.43 -7.10
CA SER A 240 21.06 -23.50 -6.04
C SER A 240 22.51 -23.71 -5.57
N ASP A 241 23.18 -24.73 -6.09
CA ASP A 241 24.51 -25.17 -5.64
C ASP A 241 25.60 -25.06 -6.72
N ALA A 242 25.26 -24.54 -7.91
CA ALA A 242 26.21 -24.38 -9.01
C ALA A 242 27.08 -23.11 -8.87
N ILE A 243 26.50 -22.03 -8.38
CA ILE A 243 27.20 -20.78 -8.07
C ILE A 243 26.83 -20.41 -6.63
N TYR A 244 27.82 -20.30 -5.74
CA TYR A 244 27.56 -20.00 -4.33
C TYR A 244 26.82 -18.65 -4.18
N GLY A 245 25.68 -18.67 -3.50
CA GLY A 245 24.83 -17.50 -3.32
C GLY A 245 23.94 -17.15 -4.52
N VAL A 246 23.86 -17.97 -5.58
CA VAL A 246 22.99 -17.71 -6.73
C VAL A 246 22.11 -18.92 -7.03
N ASN A 247 20.80 -18.68 -7.08
CA ASN A 247 19.82 -19.67 -7.51
C ASN A 247 19.51 -19.47 -8.99
N LEU A 248 19.68 -20.51 -9.79
CA LEU A 248 19.44 -20.56 -11.22
C LEU A 248 18.15 -21.33 -11.50
N THR A 249 17.33 -20.83 -12.43
CA THR A 249 16.17 -21.53 -12.96
C THR A 249 16.29 -21.62 -14.48
N LEU A 250 16.55 -22.83 -14.97
CA LEU A 250 16.70 -23.13 -16.39
C LEU A 250 15.32 -23.23 -17.06
N LYS A 251 15.18 -22.66 -18.25
CA LYS A 251 13.92 -22.66 -19.01
C LYS A 251 14.05 -23.23 -20.41
N LYS A 252 15.19 -22.98 -21.08
CA LYS A 252 15.50 -23.48 -22.42
C LYS A 252 16.99 -23.74 -22.54
N THR A 253 17.38 -24.48 -23.58
CA THR A 253 18.77 -24.58 -23.99
C THR A 253 19.22 -23.27 -24.63
N GLY A 254 20.50 -22.92 -24.49
CA GLY A 254 21.04 -21.66 -24.99
C GLY A 254 22.26 -21.19 -24.22
N THR A 255 22.87 -20.11 -24.68
CA THR A 255 24.02 -19.48 -24.00
C THR A 255 23.61 -18.09 -23.54
N VAL A 256 23.90 -17.78 -22.28
CA VAL A 256 23.61 -16.49 -21.67
C VAL A 256 24.81 -16.00 -20.88
N THR A 257 24.89 -14.68 -20.73
CA THR A 257 25.77 -14.06 -19.75
C THR A 257 24.93 -13.68 -18.55
N LEU A 258 25.26 -14.23 -17.38
CA LEU A 258 24.66 -13.86 -16.11
C LEU A 258 25.54 -12.82 -15.41
N THR A 259 24.97 -11.66 -15.12
CA THR A 259 25.66 -10.57 -14.41
C THR A 259 25.13 -10.45 -12.99
N VAL A 260 26.01 -10.58 -12.01
CA VAL A 260 25.72 -10.32 -10.59
C VAL A 260 26.27 -8.96 -10.21
N ASP A 261 25.39 -8.03 -9.84
CA ASP A 261 25.75 -6.66 -9.43
C ASP A 261 24.78 -6.14 -8.35
N ASN A 262 25.05 -4.96 -7.79
CA ASN A 262 24.13 -4.29 -6.87
C ASN A 262 22.74 -4.11 -7.50
N ASP A 263 21.69 -4.23 -6.69
CA ASP A 263 20.33 -3.92 -7.10
C ASP A 263 20.08 -2.40 -7.21
N THR A 264 20.65 -1.76 -8.22
CA THR A 264 20.46 -0.32 -8.42
C THR A 264 19.02 0.02 -8.80
N ALA A 265 18.31 -0.89 -9.47
CA ALA A 265 16.95 -0.67 -9.94
C ALA A 265 15.98 -0.49 -8.76
N THR A 266 16.03 -1.39 -7.77
CA THR A 266 15.18 -1.29 -6.58
C THR A 266 15.47 0.00 -5.80
N ILE A 267 16.74 0.41 -5.66
CA ILE A 267 17.10 1.68 -5.01
C ILE A 267 16.47 2.87 -5.76
N ILE A 268 16.60 2.91 -7.09
CA ILE A 268 16.06 3.99 -7.93
C ILE A 268 14.53 4.07 -7.80
N ASP A 269 13.82 2.94 -7.82
CA ASP A 269 12.35 2.93 -7.71
C ASP A 269 11.86 3.41 -6.33
N LYS A 270 12.59 3.08 -5.26
CA LYS A 270 12.32 3.63 -3.92
C LYS A 270 12.58 5.13 -3.86
N VAL A 271 13.68 5.60 -4.45
CA VAL A 271 14.00 7.03 -4.51
C VAL A 271 12.97 7.80 -5.36
N LYS A 272 12.51 7.26 -6.49
CA LYS A 272 11.42 7.83 -7.29
C LYS A 272 10.15 8.00 -6.48
N THR A 273 9.76 6.96 -5.75
CA THR A 273 8.57 6.98 -4.91
C THR A 273 8.70 8.07 -3.84
N PHE A 274 9.86 8.18 -3.19
CA PHE A 274 10.16 9.23 -2.23
C PHE A 274 10.08 10.63 -2.85
N VAL A 275 10.71 10.85 -4.00
CA VAL A 275 10.68 12.14 -4.73
C VAL A 275 9.25 12.54 -5.07
N SER A 276 8.43 11.61 -5.58
CA SER A 276 7.02 11.88 -5.88
C SER A 276 6.24 12.29 -4.64
N GLN A 277 6.32 11.51 -3.56
CA GLN A 277 5.55 11.77 -2.33
C GLN A 277 6.00 13.07 -1.63
N TYR A 278 7.31 13.36 -1.63
CA TYR A 278 7.83 14.62 -1.13
C TYR A 278 7.27 15.80 -1.94
N ASN A 279 7.30 15.71 -3.27
CA ASN A 279 6.79 16.76 -4.14
C ASN A 279 5.28 16.98 -3.96
N ASP A 280 4.51 15.91 -3.87
CA ASP A 280 3.06 15.97 -3.63
C ASP A 280 2.73 16.63 -2.28
N LEU A 281 3.54 16.39 -1.25
CA LEU A 281 3.40 17.04 0.04
C LEU A 281 3.76 18.53 -0.04
N MET A 282 4.90 18.87 -0.65
CA MET A 282 5.37 20.26 -0.75
C MET A 282 4.43 21.11 -1.61
N ASN A 283 3.90 20.57 -2.70
CA ASN A 283 2.95 21.24 -3.58
C ASN A 283 1.60 21.46 -2.89
N ASP A 284 1.10 20.47 -2.14
CA ASP A 284 -0.15 20.59 -1.39
C ASP A 284 -0.01 21.62 -0.26
N LEU A 285 1.09 21.58 0.50
CA LEU A 285 1.40 22.61 1.51
C LEU A 285 1.52 24.01 0.88
N ALA A 286 2.20 24.15 -0.26
CA ALA A 286 2.32 25.42 -0.97
C ALA A 286 0.94 25.94 -1.41
N THR A 287 0.11 25.09 -2.00
CA THR A 287 -1.25 25.44 -2.44
C THR A 287 -2.12 25.86 -1.27
N LYS A 288 -2.11 25.09 -0.18
CA LYS A 288 -2.94 25.36 1.01
C LYS A 288 -2.48 26.59 1.78
N THR A 289 -1.21 27.01 1.66
CA THR A 289 -0.66 28.20 2.37
C THR A 289 -0.55 29.44 1.49
N ALA A 290 -0.80 29.34 0.19
CA ALA A 290 -0.68 30.46 -0.74
C ALA A 290 -1.82 31.47 -0.64
N TYR A 291 -1.55 32.68 -1.11
CA TYR A 291 -2.55 33.69 -1.44
C TYR A 291 -2.45 33.99 -2.93
N ASP A 292 -3.57 33.84 -3.64
CA ASP A 292 -3.68 34.17 -5.04
C ASP A 292 -4.15 35.63 -5.16
N ALA A 293 -3.23 36.50 -5.58
CA ALA A 293 -3.50 37.93 -5.76
C ALA A 293 -4.49 38.22 -6.92
N THR A 294 -4.58 37.33 -7.90
CA THR A 294 -5.47 37.48 -9.07
C THR A 294 -6.90 37.13 -8.70
N THR A 295 -7.11 35.97 -8.07
CA THR A 295 -8.47 35.55 -7.62
C THR A 295 -8.85 36.15 -6.26
N LYS A 296 -7.90 36.80 -5.56
CA LYS A 296 -8.03 37.31 -4.18
C LYS A 296 -8.46 36.22 -3.20
N THR A 297 -8.12 34.97 -3.49
CA THR A 297 -8.45 33.81 -2.66
C THR A 297 -7.24 33.41 -1.82
N LYS A 298 -7.52 32.95 -0.61
CA LYS A 298 -6.51 32.40 0.30
C LYS A 298 -6.66 30.89 0.35
N GLY A 299 -5.54 30.17 0.39
CA GLY A 299 -5.53 28.76 0.75
C GLY A 299 -6.05 28.55 2.17
N VAL A 300 -6.58 27.35 2.44
CA VAL A 300 -7.20 27.01 3.73
C VAL A 300 -6.26 27.15 4.93
N LEU A 301 -4.95 26.98 4.73
CA LEU A 301 -3.89 27.16 5.73
C LEU A 301 -3.13 28.48 5.58
N PHE A 302 -3.67 29.45 4.83
CA PHE A 302 -3.04 30.76 4.73
C PHE A 302 -2.88 31.40 6.11
N GLY A 303 -1.65 31.81 6.44
CA GLY A 303 -1.32 32.36 7.76
C GLY A 303 -0.94 31.32 8.82
N ASP A 304 -1.13 30.02 8.58
CA ASP A 304 -0.74 28.95 9.51
C ASP A 304 0.79 28.86 9.68
N SER A 305 1.29 29.09 10.91
CA SER A 305 2.71 29.09 11.23
C SER A 305 3.31 27.69 11.21
N THR A 306 2.56 26.67 11.65
CA THR A 306 3.00 25.27 11.62
C THR A 306 3.23 24.81 10.19
N ALA A 307 2.31 25.12 9.27
CA ALA A 307 2.48 24.74 7.86
C ALA A 307 3.75 25.35 7.25
N ARG A 308 4.02 26.63 7.52
CA ARG A 308 5.27 27.29 7.08
C ARG A 308 6.52 26.68 7.69
N GLN A 309 6.49 26.36 8.98
CA GLN A 309 7.61 25.71 9.66
C GLN A 309 7.90 24.33 9.08
N VAL A 310 6.85 23.54 8.80
CA VAL A 310 6.98 22.23 8.14
C VAL A 310 7.64 22.36 6.78
N MET A 311 7.18 23.30 5.95
CA MET A 311 7.80 23.54 4.65
C MET A 311 9.26 23.98 4.79
N ALA A 312 9.59 24.86 5.73
CA ALA A 312 10.95 25.35 5.92
C ALA A 312 11.91 24.24 6.36
N GLU A 313 11.51 23.43 7.35
CA GLU A 313 12.33 22.33 7.88
C GLU A 313 12.55 21.23 6.83
N LEU A 314 11.49 20.84 6.11
CA LEU A 314 11.61 19.85 5.03
C LEU A 314 12.57 20.32 3.93
N ARG A 315 12.61 21.63 3.64
CA ARG A 315 13.54 22.23 2.67
C ARG A 315 14.97 22.24 3.20
N GLU A 316 15.14 22.60 4.46
CA GLU A 316 16.45 22.63 5.12
C GLU A 316 17.07 21.23 5.13
N ILE A 317 16.30 20.20 5.50
CA ILE A 317 16.80 18.83 5.57
C ILE A 317 17.23 18.31 4.20
N VAL A 318 16.40 18.43 3.15
CA VAL A 318 16.75 17.93 1.80
C VAL A 318 17.88 18.72 1.15
N GLY A 319 18.03 20.00 1.50
CA GLY A 319 19.14 20.85 1.07
C GLY A 319 20.41 20.69 1.90
N SER A 320 20.36 19.95 3.00
CA SER A 320 21.49 19.82 3.92
C SER A 320 22.61 18.91 3.38
N THR A 321 23.80 19.08 3.94
CA THR A 321 24.93 18.18 3.73
C THR A 321 25.09 17.23 4.92
N VAL A 322 25.63 16.03 4.66
CA VAL A 322 26.05 15.06 5.68
C VAL A 322 27.52 15.30 6.03
N ALA A 323 27.77 15.75 7.26
CA ALA A 323 29.12 16.05 7.73
C ALA A 323 29.99 14.78 7.82
N GLY A 324 31.27 14.90 7.47
CA GLY A 324 32.24 13.79 7.56
C GLY A 324 32.29 12.87 6.34
N LEU A 325 31.45 13.09 5.31
CA LEU A 325 31.55 12.40 4.04
C LEU A 325 32.47 13.18 3.08
N THR A 326 33.55 12.53 2.66
CA THR A 326 34.58 13.10 1.77
C THR A 326 34.80 12.29 0.49
N THR A 327 34.14 11.12 0.36
CA THR A 327 34.24 10.26 -0.82
C THR A 327 33.83 11.01 -2.07
N GLN A 328 34.64 10.89 -3.13
CA GLN A 328 34.37 11.52 -4.42
C GLN A 328 33.93 10.48 -5.46
N ALA A 329 33.08 10.92 -6.38
CA ALA A 329 32.66 10.14 -7.53
C ALA A 329 32.48 11.05 -8.74
N THR A 330 32.63 10.50 -9.94
CA THR A 330 32.61 11.28 -11.19
C THR A 330 31.37 10.95 -12.01
N TYR A 331 30.74 11.97 -12.58
CA TYR A 331 29.66 11.80 -13.56
C TYR A 331 29.77 12.87 -14.64
N GLY A 332 29.77 12.44 -15.90
CA GLY A 332 30.22 13.29 -17.01
C GLY A 332 31.67 13.76 -16.77
N ASN A 333 31.90 15.06 -16.92
CA ASN A 333 33.22 15.68 -16.73
C ASN A 333 33.41 16.29 -15.32
N ASN A 334 32.48 16.03 -14.39
CA ASN A 334 32.45 16.66 -13.08
C ASN A 334 32.69 15.65 -11.97
N THR A 335 33.46 16.07 -10.95
CA THR A 335 33.67 15.32 -9.71
C THR A 335 32.77 15.88 -8.61
N TYR A 336 32.05 15.00 -7.93
CA TYR A 336 31.13 15.33 -6.85
C TYR A 336 31.63 14.73 -5.54
N THR A 337 31.57 15.52 -4.46
CA THR A 337 31.73 14.98 -3.11
C THR A 337 30.39 14.40 -2.67
N LEU A 338 30.37 13.10 -2.34
CA LEU A 338 29.18 12.34 -1.97
C LEU A 338 28.75 12.67 -0.53
N ASN A 339 28.24 13.88 -0.32
CA ASN A 339 27.79 14.36 0.97
C ASN A 339 26.41 15.05 0.97
N ASN A 340 25.68 15.04 -0.15
CA ASN A 340 24.36 15.64 -0.27
C ASN A 340 23.53 14.98 -1.38
N LEU A 341 22.22 15.26 -1.42
CA LEU A 341 21.30 14.69 -2.42
C LEU A 341 21.65 15.08 -3.86
N MET A 342 22.13 16.30 -4.10
CA MET A 342 22.48 16.77 -5.45
C MET A 342 23.68 16.03 -6.04
N ALA A 343 24.63 15.64 -5.19
CA ALA A 343 25.78 14.83 -5.58
C ALA A 343 25.38 13.47 -6.16
N VAL A 344 24.25 12.90 -5.70
CA VAL A 344 23.70 11.64 -6.18
C VAL A 344 22.58 11.78 -7.21
N GLY A 345 22.35 13.00 -7.72
CA GLY A 345 21.38 13.24 -8.80
C GLY A 345 19.97 13.58 -8.33
N ILE A 346 19.77 13.88 -7.04
CA ILE A 346 18.49 14.39 -6.53
C ILE A 346 18.64 15.90 -6.29
N SER A 347 18.08 16.71 -7.19
CA SER A 347 18.23 18.17 -7.16
C SER A 347 16.94 18.86 -6.71
N THR A 348 17.06 19.93 -5.94
CA THR A 348 15.94 20.78 -5.52
C THR A 348 15.67 21.88 -6.55
N SER A 349 14.40 22.22 -6.80
CA SER A 349 13.99 23.27 -7.74
C SER A 349 12.89 24.17 -7.19
N GLY A 350 12.84 25.41 -7.69
CA GLY A 350 11.78 26.37 -7.37
C GLY A 350 11.82 26.91 -5.93
N LYS A 351 10.81 27.72 -5.58
CA LYS A 351 10.64 28.26 -4.22
C LYS A 351 10.14 27.19 -3.26
N GLU A 352 9.51 26.16 -3.80
CA GLU A 352 8.92 25.04 -3.09
C GLU A 352 9.96 24.00 -2.69
N ALA A 353 11.16 24.04 -3.30
CA ALA A 353 12.23 23.05 -3.22
C ALA A 353 11.78 21.63 -3.61
N THR A 354 10.94 21.52 -4.64
CA THR A 354 10.57 20.22 -5.21
C THR A 354 11.81 19.49 -5.72
N LEU A 355 11.81 18.17 -5.58
CA LEU A 355 12.90 17.29 -5.97
C LEU A 355 12.76 16.84 -7.42
N THR A 356 13.89 16.73 -8.09
CA THR A 356 14.04 16.15 -9.43
C THR A 356 15.10 15.06 -9.37
N LEU A 357 14.91 13.95 -10.07
CA LEU A 357 15.80 12.79 -10.05
C LEU A 357 16.46 12.58 -11.42
N ASP A 358 17.79 12.59 -11.44
CA ASP A 358 18.60 12.05 -12.52
C ASP A 358 18.95 10.58 -12.21
N GLU A 359 18.17 9.66 -12.77
CA GLU A 359 18.33 8.22 -12.57
C GLU A 359 19.68 7.69 -13.05
N ASN A 360 20.20 8.25 -14.15
CA ASN A 360 21.48 7.84 -14.72
C ASN A 360 22.62 8.23 -13.79
N LYS A 361 22.57 9.45 -13.23
CA LYS A 361 23.54 9.90 -12.24
C LYS A 361 23.45 9.06 -10.97
N LEU A 362 22.24 8.82 -10.44
CA LEU A 362 22.07 7.99 -9.24
C LEU A 362 22.63 6.58 -9.46
N THR A 363 22.31 5.96 -10.60
CA THR A 363 22.85 4.65 -10.99
C THR A 363 24.38 4.65 -11.01
N ALA A 364 24.97 5.65 -11.68
CA ALA A 364 26.43 5.78 -11.79
C ALA A 364 27.11 5.96 -10.42
N MET A 365 26.49 6.71 -9.51
CA MET A 365 27.00 6.95 -8.17
C MET A 365 26.94 5.69 -7.30
N ILE A 366 25.82 4.95 -7.35
CA ILE A 366 25.66 3.68 -6.63
C ILE A 366 26.68 2.64 -7.12
N LYS A 367 26.92 2.56 -8.44
CA LYS A 367 27.89 1.62 -9.01
C LYS A 367 29.32 1.93 -8.59
N GLN A 368 29.70 3.20 -8.53
CA GLN A 368 31.05 3.61 -8.12
C GLN A 368 31.28 3.43 -6.62
N ASN A 369 30.34 3.89 -5.77
CA ASN A 369 30.51 3.92 -4.32
C ASN A 369 29.18 3.65 -3.59
N PRO A 370 28.67 2.42 -3.57
CA PRO A 370 27.35 2.12 -3.01
C PRO A 370 27.27 2.46 -1.51
N ALA A 371 28.34 2.20 -0.75
CA ALA A 371 28.40 2.54 0.67
C ALA A 371 28.39 4.06 0.92
N ALA A 372 29.06 4.86 0.08
CA ALA A 372 29.06 6.32 0.24
C ALA A 372 27.69 6.91 -0.14
N VAL A 373 27.04 6.37 -1.17
CA VAL A 373 25.66 6.74 -1.51
C VAL A 373 24.71 6.38 -0.39
N ALA A 374 24.79 5.16 0.15
CA ALA A 374 24.02 4.74 1.31
C ALA A 374 24.17 5.73 2.46
N ARG A 375 25.40 6.16 2.77
CA ARG A 375 25.71 7.14 3.83
C ARG A 375 25.09 8.53 3.67
N ILE A 376 24.73 8.92 2.45
CA ILE A 376 23.97 10.16 2.22
C ILE A 376 22.53 10.00 2.67
N PHE A 377 21.92 8.85 2.36
CA PHE A 377 20.56 8.56 2.78
C PHE A 377 20.51 8.20 4.27
N THR A 378 21.38 7.31 4.73
CA THR A 378 21.38 6.70 6.07
C THR A 378 22.75 6.69 6.73
N ASP A 379 22.87 7.15 7.96
CA ASP A 379 24.08 7.03 8.77
C ASP A 379 23.87 5.96 9.86
N ASP A 380 24.36 4.76 9.61
CA ASP A 380 24.27 3.62 10.53
C ASP A 380 25.48 3.53 11.49
N THR A 381 26.25 4.62 11.64
CA THR A 381 27.41 4.65 12.54
C THR A 381 27.04 4.75 14.02
N THR A 382 25.75 4.93 14.33
CA THR A 382 25.23 5.07 15.69
C THR A 382 23.84 4.44 15.80
N THR A 383 23.56 3.80 16.94
CA THR A 383 22.24 3.29 17.30
C THR A 383 21.34 4.37 17.92
N ASN A 384 21.91 5.55 18.24
CA ASN A 384 21.14 6.69 18.73
C ASN A 384 20.50 7.42 17.54
N GLU A 385 19.18 7.33 17.42
CA GLU A 385 18.42 7.96 16.33
C GLU A 385 18.58 9.48 16.26
N ASN A 386 18.86 10.14 17.38
CA ASN A 386 19.08 11.59 17.42
C ASN A 386 20.46 12.01 16.90
N GLU A 387 21.36 11.05 16.72
CA GLU A 387 22.72 11.26 16.22
C GLU A 387 22.88 10.82 14.77
N LYS A 388 21.86 10.18 14.18
CA LYS A 388 21.87 9.79 12.77
C LYS A 388 21.95 11.02 11.86
N LYS A 389 22.94 11.03 10.96
CA LYS A 389 23.27 12.21 10.15
C LYS A 389 22.83 12.12 8.69
N GLY A 390 22.33 10.96 8.24
CA GLY A 390 21.80 10.77 6.90
C GLY A 390 20.61 11.69 6.62
N ILE A 391 20.43 12.09 5.37
CA ILE A 391 19.34 13.01 4.99
C ILE A 391 17.97 12.34 5.18
N ILE A 392 17.86 11.05 4.84
CA ILE A 392 16.62 10.29 5.08
C ILE A 392 16.42 10.04 6.57
N ASP A 393 17.47 9.83 7.36
CA ASP A 393 17.33 9.72 8.82
C ASP A 393 16.78 11.00 9.44
N LYS A 394 17.33 12.16 9.06
CA LYS A 394 16.84 13.47 9.52
C LYS A 394 15.37 13.67 9.16
N LEU A 395 14.98 13.31 7.93
CA LEU A 395 13.58 13.34 7.51
C LEU A 395 12.73 12.36 8.32
N ALA A 396 13.22 11.15 8.59
CA ALA A 396 12.51 10.15 9.37
C ALA A 396 12.21 10.68 10.77
N VAL A 397 13.22 11.21 11.47
CA VAL A 397 13.08 11.80 12.81
C VAL A 397 12.08 12.96 12.77
N TYR A 398 12.21 13.86 11.80
CA TYR A 398 11.34 15.02 11.69
C TYR A 398 9.88 14.64 11.42
N VAL A 399 9.63 13.84 10.37
CA VAL A 399 8.28 13.41 9.99
C VAL A 399 7.63 12.58 11.08
N ARG A 400 8.41 11.75 11.77
CA ARG A 400 7.94 10.99 12.93
C ARG A 400 7.43 11.91 14.04
N ASN A 401 8.24 12.87 14.47
CA ASN A 401 7.86 13.82 15.52
C ASN A 401 6.66 14.70 15.14
N LEU A 402 6.48 14.94 13.84
CA LEU A 402 5.39 15.75 13.30
C LEU A 402 4.07 14.98 13.23
N ALA A 403 4.06 13.76 12.69
CA ALA A 403 2.85 13.07 12.25
C ALA A 403 2.61 11.68 12.86
N VAL A 404 3.64 11.03 13.39
CA VAL A 404 3.58 9.62 13.81
C VAL A 404 3.40 9.52 15.32
N TYR A 405 2.37 8.79 15.73
CA TYR A 405 2.17 8.44 17.13
C TYR A 405 3.19 7.37 17.53
N ILE A 406 4.02 7.68 18.52
CA ILE A 406 5.02 6.74 19.04
C ILE A 406 4.55 6.24 20.40
N VAL A 407 4.52 4.92 20.55
CA VAL A 407 4.48 4.26 21.85
C VAL A 407 5.91 3.85 22.17
N SER A 408 6.38 4.13 23.38
CA SER A 408 7.67 3.63 23.85
C SER A 408 7.72 2.10 23.76
N SER A 409 8.94 1.54 23.65
CA SER A 409 9.15 0.10 23.50
C SER A 409 8.58 -0.75 24.66
N ASP A 410 8.35 -0.14 25.82
CA ASP A 410 7.73 -0.74 27.00
C ASP A 410 6.20 -0.53 27.08
N GLY A 411 5.61 0.17 26.11
CA GLY A 411 4.17 0.43 26.05
C GLY A 411 3.65 1.57 26.94
N THR A 412 4.52 2.25 27.70
CA THR A 412 4.08 3.11 28.83
C THR A 412 3.99 4.60 28.50
N THR A 413 4.82 5.09 27.59
CA THR A 413 4.94 6.52 27.25
C THR A 413 4.42 6.77 25.85
N HIS A 414 3.42 7.64 25.76
CA HIS A 414 2.82 8.07 24.51
C HIS A 414 3.41 9.41 24.12
N TYR A 415 4.11 9.47 22.98
CA TYR A 415 4.56 10.73 22.43
C TYR A 415 3.52 11.21 21.41
N ASP A 416 2.76 12.24 21.80
CA ASP A 416 1.83 12.88 20.89
C ASP A 416 2.61 13.69 19.85
N ALA A 417 2.48 13.28 18.59
CA ALA A 417 3.00 14.04 17.46
C ALA A 417 2.38 15.45 17.42
N ILE A 418 3.13 16.44 16.92
CA ILE A 418 2.69 17.85 16.85
C ILE A 418 1.31 17.98 16.18
N LEU A 419 1.08 17.22 15.10
CA LEU A 419 -0.20 17.24 14.38
C LEU A 419 -1.35 16.57 15.14
N THR A 420 -1.07 15.64 16.06
CA THR A 420 -2.09 15.07 16.95
C THR A 420 -2.56 16.11 17.97
N SER A 421 -1.64 16.86 18.59
CA SER A 421 -2.02 17.96 19.50
C SER A 421 -2.76 19.07 18.75
N LYS A 422 -2.39 19.36 17.50
CA LYS A 422 -3.07 20.34 16.66
C LYS A 422 -4.49 19.89 16.28
N ASP A 423 -4.69 18.62 15.92
CA ASP A 423 -6.03 18.07 15.65
C ASP A 423 -6.94 18.20 16.86
N LYS A 424 -6.43 17.85 18.05
CA LYS A 424 -7.16 17.99 19.31
C LYS A 424 -7.55 19.44 19.58
N SER A 425 -6.61 20.38 19.44
CA SER A 425 -6.89 21.80 19.63
C SER A 425 -7.95 22.34 18.66
N LEU A 426 -7.92 21.90 17.40
CA LEU A 426 -8.94 22.26 16.40
C LEU A 426 -10.31 21.65 16.75
N ALA A 427 -10.34 20.38 17.17
CA ALA A 427 -11.57 19.72 17.61
C ALA A 427 -12.22 20.44 18.81
N ASP A 428 -11.42 20.87 19.78
CA ASP A 428 -11.90 21.63 20.94
C ASP A 428 -12.44 23.02 20.51
N GLN A 429 -11.76 23.72 19.59
CA GLN A 429 -12.25 24.99 19.05
C GLN A 429 -13.56 24.85 18.27
N ILE A 430 -13.71 23.78 17.48
CA ILE A 430 -14.95 23.47 16.75
C ILE A 430 -16.09 23.19 17.73
N LYS A 431 -15.81 22.43 18.80
CA LYS A 431 -16.78 22.15 19.85
C LYS A 431 -17.25 23.43 20.55
N LEU A 432 -16.32 24.30 20.95
CA LEU A 432 -16.66 25.60 21.56
C LEU A 432 -17.45 26.49 20.61
N ALA A 433 -17.11 26.52 19.32
CA ALA A 433 -17.88 27.26 18.31
C ALA A 433 -19.31 26.72 18.20
N GLN A 434 -19.49 25.40 18.23
CA GLN A 434 -20.82 24.77 18.23
C GLN A 434 -21.63 25.14 19.48
N GLU A 435 -21.03 25.06 20.67
CA GLU A 435 -21.70 25.44 21.92
C GLU A 435 -22.14 26.91 21.92
N ASN A 436 -21.35 27.80 21.31
CA ASN A 436 -21.72 29.22 21.16
C ASN A 436 -22.84 29.42 20.13
N ILE A 437 -22.83 28.65 19.03
CA ILE A 437 -23.92 28.64 18.04
C ILE A 437 -25.23 28.23 18.72
N ASP A 438 -25.21 27.17 19.52
CA ASP A 438 -26.39 26.65 20.21
C ASP A 438 -26.96 27.69 21.20
N LYS A 439 -26.10 28.29 22.03
CA LYS A 439 -26.49 29.38 22.95
C LYS A 439 -27.06 30.59 22.22
N PHE A 440 -26.52 30.93 21.06
CA PHE A 440 -26.98 32.07 20.27
C PHE A 440 -28.32 31.78 19.58
N ASN A 441 -28.54 30.56 19.12
CA ASN A 441 -29.85 30.11 18.63
C ASN A 441 -30.92 30.25 19.72
N ASP A 442 -30.63 29.80 20.95
CA ASP A 442 -31.53 29.96 22.09
C ASP A 442 -31.80 31.44 22.42
N TYR A 443 -30.78 32.29 22.30
CA TYR A 443 -30.93 33.74 22.46
C TYR A 443 -31.87 34.33 21.40
N LEU A 444 -31.67 34.00 20.13
CA LEU A 444 -32.51 34.46 19.03
C LEU A 444 -33.97 34.03 19.20
N ALA A 445 -34.21 32.78 19.61
CA ALA A 445 -35.56 32.28 19.88
C ALA A 445 -36.27 33.11 20.97
N ARG A 446 -35.58 33.39 22.08
CA ARG A 446 -36.13 34.26 23.14
C ARG A 446 -36.32 35.70 22.67
N LYS A 447 -35.43 36.21 21.82
CA LYS A 447 -35.51 37.57 21.30
C LYS A 447 -36.72 37.75 20.38
N GLU A 448 -36.97 36.77 19.51
CA GLU A 448 -38.14 36.73 18.65
C GLU A 448 -39.43 36.74 19.49
N GLU A 449 -39.51 35.90 20.52
CA GLU A 449 -40.64 35.87 21.45
C GLU A 449 -40.86 37.22 22.16
N GLU A 450 -39.79 37.86 22.64
CA GLU A 450 -39.83 39.19 23.27
C GLU A 450 -40.35 40.26 22.29
N LEU A 451 -39.88 40.26 21.05
CA LEU A 451 -40.32 41.20 20.01
C LEU A 451 -41.81 41.02 19.72
N TRP A 452 -42.27 39.77 19.54
CA TRP A 452 -43.69 39.47 19.33
C TRP A 452 -44.55 39.91 20.52
N ALA A 453 -44.10 39.70 21.75
CA ALA A 453 -44.81 40.15 22.94
C ALA A 453 -44.95 41.69 22.98
N LYS A 454 -43.88 42.42 22.66
CA LYS A 454 -43.89 43.90 22.58
C LYS A 454 -44.85 44.41 21.51
N PHE A 455 -44.82 43.83 20.31
CA PHE A 455 -45.73 44.23 19.23
C PHE A 455 -47.19 43.89 19.56
N THR A 456 -47.44 42.75 20.20
CA THR A 456 -48.80 42.38 20.67
C THR A 456 -49.32 43.37 21.71
N GLN A 457 -48.48 43.79 22.67
CA GLN A 457 -48.86 44.79 23.65
C GLN A 457 -49.11 46.16 23.00
N LEU A 458 -48.30 46.55 22.00
CA LEU A 458 -48.49 47.77 21.24
C LEU A 458 -49.83 47.76 20.48
N GLU A 459 -50.18 46.66 19.82
CA GLU A 459 -51.50 46.51 19.18
C GLU A 459 -52.65 46.61 20.19
N SER A 460 -52.50 46.04 21.39
CA SER A 460 -53.50 46.14 22.45
C SER A 460 -53.71 47.59 22.89
N VAL A 461 -52.63 48.33 23.16
CA VAL A 461 -52.69 49.75 23.54
C VAL A 461 -53.24 50.60 22.41
N MET A 462 -52.81 50.37 21.16
CA MET A 462 -53.33 51.08 19.99
C MET A 462 -54.83 50.82 19.78
N SER A 463 -55.29 49.59 19.97
CA SER A 463 -56.72 49.25 19.91
C SER A 463 -57.52 49.97 21.01
N GLN A 464 -56.96 50.11 22.22
CA GLN A 464 -57.59 50.87 23.30
C GLN A 464 -57.61 52.38 23.00
N LEU A 465 -56.54 52.93 22.43
CA LEU A 465 -56.49 54.33 22.03
C LEU A 465 -57.47 54.62 20.87
N GLN A 466 -57.57 53.71 19.90
CA GLN A 466 -58.53 53.81 18.80
C GLN A 466 -59.97 53.79 19.34
N SER A 467 -60.28 52.91 20.30
CA SER A 467 -61.61 52.83 20.90
C SER A 467 -61.93 54.06 21.77
N GLN A 468 -60.97 54.58 22.53
CA GLN A 468 -61.10 55.83 23.29
C GLN A 468 -61.26 57.05 22.36
N SER A 469 -60.50 57.11 21.27
CA SER A 469 -60.62 58.17 20.26
C SER A 469 -61.99 58.14 19.59
N ASN A 470 -62.47 56.95 19.21
CA ASN A 470 -63.81 56.78 18.65
C ASN A 470 -64.90 57.18 19.65
N TRP A 471 -64.72 56.83 20.94
CA TRP A 471 -65.63 57.25 22.01
C TRP A 471 -65.64 58.77 22.22
N LEU A 472 -64.47 59.40 22.28
CA LEU A 472 -64.31 60.86 22.36
C LEU A 472 -64.93 61.56 21.15
N ALA A 473 -64.67 61.05 19.94
CA ALA A 473 -65.25 61.57 18.70
C ALA A 473 -66.78 61.46 18.71
N ALA A 474 -67.34 60.35 19.19
CA ALA A 474 -68.79 60.19 19.36
C ALA A 474 -69.36 61.18 20.38
N GLN A 475 -68.67 61.41 21.50
CA GLN A 475 -69.08 62.37 22.53
C GLN A 475 -69.01 63.82 22.03
N LEU A 476 -67.96 64.18 21.29
CA LEU A 476 -67.79 65.50 20.70
C LEU A 476 -68.81 65.76 19.58
N SER A 477 -69.09 64.75 18.75
CA SER A 477 -70.16 64.78 17.75
C SER A 477 -71.53 64.96 18.42
N GLY A 478 -71.78 64.28 19.55
CA GLY A 478 -72.99 64.45 20.35
C GLY A 478 -73.16 65.87 20.91
N LEU A 479 -72.07 66.52 21.33
CA LEU A 479 -72.07 67.92 21.79
C LEU A 479 -72.30 68.92 20.64
N SER A 480 -71.78 68.66 19.44
CA SER A 480 -72.04 69.49 18.25
C SER A 480 -73.49 69.40 17.76
N GLY A 481 -74.17 68.28 18.02
CA GLY A 481 -75.60 68.08 17.74
C GLY A 481 -76.53 68.78 18.73
N ALA A 482 -76.07 69.06 19.95
CA ALA A 482 -76.86 69.74 20.99
C ALA A 482 -77.02 71.26 20.77
N ASN A 483 -76.24 71.88 19.87
CA ASN A 483 -76.38 73.28 19.46
C ASN A 483 -77.26 73.49 18.21
N LYS A 484 -77.98 72.45 17.76
CA LYS A 484 -79.08 72.57 16.78
C LYS A 484 -80.38 72.06 17.39
N LYS A 485 -80.88 72.75 18.41
CA LYS A 485 -82.31 72.95 18.65
C LYS A 485 -82.55 74.10 19.61
#